data_AF-A0A931CS95-F1
#
_entry.id   AF-A0A931CS95-F1
#
_cell.length_a   1.000
_cell.length_b   1.000
_cell.length_c   1.000
_cell.angle_alpha   90.00
_cell.angle_beta   90.00
_cell.angle_gamma   90.00
#
_symmetry.space_group_name_H-M   'P 1'
#
loop_
_entity.id
_entity.type
_entity.pdbx_description
1 polymer ?
#
loop_
_entity_poly.entity_id
_entity_poly.type
_entity_poly.pdbx_seq_one_letter_code
_entity_poly.pdbx_strand_id
1 'polypeptide(L)'
;MPTEPQAALWVASRAGARAGRGFRFQNLVATLVVLSLWSEGDATAVVTPEGYDDISVQSSSGSLFIQVKSRRESVGDFEATDLRRDLRSVAKAWVKRRDAGLSAATILLLERPVARIPVPEWGSVAAQPASSGRVYPGRRG
;
A
#
# COMPACT_ATOMS: atom_id res chain seq x y z
N MET A 1 17.07 -1.25 16.32
CA MET A 1 17.30 0.18 16.00
C MET A 1 17.24 0.35 14.50
N PRO A 2 16.53 1.37 13.96
CA PRO A 2 16.50 1.63 12.52
C PRO A 2 17.91 1.90 11.98
N THR A 3 18.18 1.49 10.75
CA THR A 3 19.43 1.86 10.07
C THR A 3 19.41 3.34 9.67
N GLU A 4 20.58 3.93 9.39
CA GLU A 4 20.68 5.33 8.96
C GLU A 4 19.82 5.65 7.72
N PRO A 5 19.76 4.79 6.68
CA PRO A 5 18.82 4.97 5.56
C PRO A 5 17.34 4.92 5.98
N GLN A 6 16.97 4.06 6.93
CA GLN A 6 15.60 3.96 7.44
C GLN A 6 15.21 5.18 8.27
N ALA A 7 16.14 5.72 9.05
CA ALA A 7 15.93 6.95 9.81
C ALA A 7 15.78 8.17 8.88
N ALA A 8 16.60 8.27 7.84
CA ALA A 8 16.49 9.34 6.85
C ALA A 8 15.15 9.29 6.10
N LEU A 9 14.70 8.09 5.70
CA LEU A 9 13.40 7.93 5.05
C LEU A 9 12.24 8.29 5.98
N TRP A 10 12.34 7.97 7.27
CA TRP A 10 11.34 8.29 8.29
C TRP A 10 11.19 9.80 8.50
N VAL A 11 12.30 10.54 8.52
CA VAL A 11 12.26 12.00 8.59
C VAL A 11 11.64 12.58 7.31
N ALA A 12 12.03 12.05 6.14
CA ALA A 12 11.53 12.52 4.85
C ALA A 12 10.02 12.29 4.66
N SER A 13 9.45 11.18 5.16
CA SER A 13 8.01 10.92 5.04
C SER A 13 7.16 11.93 5.81
N ARG A 14 7.73 12.55 6.87
CA ARG A 14 7.05 13.52 7.73
C ARG A 14 7.26 14.98 7.31
N ALA A 15 8.20 15.27 6.41
CA ALA A 15 8.56 16.63 5.99
C ALA A 15 7.50 17.36 5.15
N GLY A 16 6.36 16.72 4.82
CA GLY A 16 5.31 17.30 3.97
C GLY A 16 3.88 17.23 4.51
N ALA A 17 3.66 16.71 5.73
CA ALA A 17 2.31 16.52 6.25
C ALA A 17 1.69 17.86 6.70
N ARG A 18 0.80 18.43 5.88
CA ARG A 18 -0.14 19.48 6.30
C ARG A 18 -1.51 18.85 6.54
N ALA A 19 -2.02 19.01 7.76
CA ALA A 19 -3.35 18.56 8.17
C ALA A 19 -4.44 19.10 7.21
N GLY A 20 -5.21 18.22 6.58
CA GLY A 20 -6.29 18.55 5.64
C GLY A 20 -7.32 17.42 5.55
N ARG A 21 -8.52 17.68 5.04
CA ARG A 21 -9.70 16.78 5.11
C ARG A 21 -9.55 15.33 4.61
N GLY A 22 -8.47 14.95 3.93
CA GLY A 22 -8.18 13.58 3.48
C GLY A 22 -7.96 12.54 4.60
N PHE A 23 -7.75 12.98 5.85
CA PHE A 23 -7.47 12.07 6.99
C PHE A 23 -8.62 11.14 7.36
N ARG A 24 -9.88 11.46 7.07
CA ARG A 24 -11.01 10.61 7.52
C ARG A 24 -11.00 9.22 6.88
N PHE A 25 -10.78 9.15 5.58
CA PHE A 25 -10.74 7.87 4.87
C PHE A 25 -9.48 7.08 5.24
N GLN A 26 -8.33 7.75 5.33
CA GLN A 26 -7.08 7.11 5.80
C GLN A 26 -7.22 6.55 7.23
N ASN A 27 -7.86 7.28 8.14
CA ASN A 27 -8.14 6.81 9.50
C ASN A 27 -9.06 5.61 9.50
N LEU A 28 -10.14 5.63 8.70
CA LEU A 28 -11.03 4.48 8.54
C LEU A 28 -10.27 3.25 8.07
N VAL A 29 -9.42 3.39 7.04
CA VAL A 29 -8.59 2.29 6.52
C VAL A 29 -7.62 1.79 7.59
N ALA A 30 -6.94 2.69 8.31
CA ALA A 30 -6.04 2.30 9.39
C ALA A 30 -6.77 1.52 10.50
N THR A 31 -7.97 1.97 10.89
CA THR A 31 -8.82 1.26 11.85
C THR A 31 -9.23 -0.12 11.33
N LEU A 32 -9.64 -0.24 10.07
CA LEU A 32 -9.99 -1.53 9.47
C LEU A 32 -8.80 -2.49 9.47
N VAL A 33 -7.60 -2.02 9.12
CA VAL A 33 -6.37 -2.83 9.16
C VAL A 33 -6.09 -3.35 10.56
N VAL A 34 -6.20 -2.49 11.59
CA VAL A 34 -6.04 -2.90 12.99
C VAL A 34 -7.05 -3.99 13.37
N LEU A 35 -8.32 -3.81 13.00
CA LEU A 35 -9.39 -4.77 13.29
C LEU A 35 -9.17 -6.10 12.56
N SER A 36 -8.73 -6.08 11.30
CA SER A 36 -8.38 -7.28 10.54
C SER A 36 -7.25 -8.05 11.22
N LEU A 37 -6.13 -7.40 11.53
CA LEU A 37 -4.98 -8.02 12.19
C LEU A 37 -5.34 -8.60 13.56
N TRP A 38 -6.18 -7.88 14.33
CA TRP A 38 -6.69 -8.37 15.60
C TRP A 38 -7.57 -9.62 15.42
N SER A 39 -8.47 -9.62 14.43
CA SER A 39 -9.34 -10.76 14.13
C SER A 39 -8.58 -11.99 13.63
N GLU A 40 -7.43 -11.77 12.98
CA GLU A 40 -6.51 -12.82 12.51
C GLU A 40 -5.56 -13.33 13.61
N GLY A 41 -5.63 -12.74 14.82
CA GLY A 41 -4.83 -13.16 15.97
C GLY A 41 -3.40 -12.61 16.02
N ASP A 42 -3.02 -11.67 15.15
CA ASP A 42 -1.71 -11.01 15.22
C ASP A 42 -1.73 -9.84 16.22
N ALA A 43 -1.79 -10.19 17.51
CA ALA A 43 -1.83 -9.23 18.62
C ALA A 43 -0.53 -8.41 18.76
N THR A 44 0.54 -8.78 18.05
CA THR A 44 1.83 -8.08 18.07
C THR A 44 2.01 -7.11 16.92
N ALA A 45 1.08 -7.08 15.97
CA ALA A 45 1.18 -6.21 14.83
C ALA A 45 1.12 -4.73 15.25
N VAL A 46 2.00 -3.93 14.65
CA VAL A 46 2.07 -2.49 14.84
C VAL A 46 1.59 -1.81 13.57
N VAL A 47 0.54 -1.01 13.70
CA VAL A 47 0.02 -0.16 12.62
C VAL A 47 0.39 1.28 12.92
N THR A 48 1.15 1.90 12.02
CA THR A 48 1.63 3.27 12.15
C THR A 48 1.03 4.14 11.04
N PRO A 49 0.01 4.96 11.34
CA PRO A 49 -0.46 6.00 10.44
C PRO A 49 0.67 6.99 10.12
N GLU A 50 0.72 7.47 8.86
CA GLU A 50 1.74 8.41 8.39
C GLU A 50 3.17 7.93 8.67
N GLY A 51 3.41 6.62 8.48
CA GLY A 51 4.71 6.00 8.65
C GLY A 51 5.65 6.26 7.47
N TYR A 52 6.10 5.18 6.83
CA TYR A 52 6.90 5.22 5.61
C TYR A 52 6.04 5.34 4.33
N ASP A 53 4.72 5.30 4.51
CA ASP A 53 3.66 5.54 3.54
C ASP A 53 2.42 6.05 4.30
N ASP A 54 1.26 6.16 3.67
CA ASP A 54 0.04 6.63 4.36
C ASP A 54 -0.28 5.74 5.59
N ILE A 55 -0.06 4.42 5.50
CA ILE A 55 -0.10 3.49 6.63
C ILE A 55 1.06 2.49 6.50
N SER A 56 1.84 2.33 7.57
CA SER A 56 2.82 1.24 7.70
C SER A 56 2.27 0.15 8.62
N VAL A 57 2.44 -1.12 8.25
CA VAL A 57 2.11 -2.29 9.05
C VAL A 57 3.37 -3.09 9.29
N GLN A 58 3.63 -3.46 10.53
CA GLN A 58 4.64 -4.44 10.91
C GLN A 58 3.93 -5.58 11.63
N SER A 59 4.08 -6.80 11.16
CA SER A 59 3.39 -7.97 11.69
C SER A 59 4.35 -9.16 11.73
N SER A 60 3.92 -10.26 12.35
CA SER A 60 4.68 -11.52 12.36
C SER A 60 4.95 -12.07 10.94
N SER A 61 4.05 -11.80 10.00
CA SER A 61 4.16 -12.18 8.59
C SER A 61 5.06 -11.26 7.74
N GLY A 62 5.52 -10.15 8.33
CA GLY A 62 6.37 -9.16 7.67
C GLY A 62 5.80 -7.75 7.71
N SER A 63 6.46 -6.85 6.96
CA SER A 63 6.04 -5.46 6.83
C SER A 63 5.29 -5.21 5.52
N LEU A 64 4.21 -4.44 5.61
CA LEU A 64 3.37 -4.02 4.50
C LEU A 64 3.15 -2.51 4.58
N PHE A 65 3.07 -1.86 3.43
CA PHE A 65 2.84 -0.42 3.34
C PHE A 65 1.62 -0.15 2.46
N ILE A 66 0.72 0.70 2.92
CA ILE A 66 -0.55 0.97 2.27
C ILE A 66 -0.59 2.44 1.90
N GLN A 67 -0.76 2.72 0.61
CA GLN A 67 -1.01 4.05 0.10
C GLN A 67 -2.52 4.21 -0.14
N VAL A 68 -3.11 5.27 0.39
CA VAL A 68 -4.56 5.49 0.41
C VAL A 68 -4.92 6.69 -0.47
N LYS A 69 -5.93 6.54 -1.33
CA LYS A 69 -6.45 7.64 -2.15
C LYS A 69 -7.96 7.80 -1.93
N SER A 70 -8.32 8.91 -1.30
CA SER A 70 -9.70 9.34 -1.14
C SER A 70 -10.18 10.15 -2.35
N ARG A 71 -11.49 10.15 -2.60
CA ARG A 71 -12.12 10.91 -3.69
C ARG A 71 -13.46 11.46 -3.23
N ARG A 72 -13.68 12.75 -3.44
CA ARG A 72 -14.97 13.40 -3.11
C ARG A 72 -16.07 12.87 -4.02
N GLU A 73 -17.25 12.65 -3.47
CA GLU A 73 -18.44 12.23 -4.21
C GLU A 73 -18.72 13.14 -5.42
N SER A 74 -18.59 14.46 -5.26
CA SER A 74 -18.81 15.45 -6.33
C SER A 74 -17.84 15.33 -7.51
N VAL A 75 -16.71 14.64 -7.34
CA VAL A 75 -15.69 14.45 -8.39
C VAL A 75 -15.89 13.10 -9.10
N GLY A 76 -16.73 12.22 -8.55
CA GLY A 76 -16.98 10.89 -9.10
C GLY A 76 -15.79 9.94 -8.95
N ASP A 77 -15.80 8.88 -9.75
CA ASP A 77 -14.83 7.79 -9.70
C ASP A 77 -13.43 8.21 -10.20
N PHE A 78 -12.43 7.38 -9.95
CA PHE A 78 -11.07 7.61 -10.46
C PHE A 78 -11.01 7.34 -11.96
N GLU A 79 -10.24 8.12 -12.69
CA GLU A 79 -9.97 7.81 -14.10
C GLU A 79 -8.72 6.92 -14.24
N ALA A 80 -8.58 6.24 -15.38
CA ALA A 80 -7.40 5.42 -15.66
C ALA A 80 -6.09 6.24 -15.61
N THR A 81 -6.16 7.54 -15.92
CA THR A 81 -5.04 8.48 -15.79
C THR A 81 -4.67 8.75 -14.34
N ASP A 82 -5.65 8.84 -13.44
CA ASP A 82 -5.42 8.95 -11.99
C ASP A 82 -4.71 7.69 -11.48
N LEU A 83 -5.23 6.50 -11.84
CA LEU A 83 -4.60 5.24 -11.45
C LEU A 83 -3.14 5.14 -11.90
N ARG A 84 -2.84 5.53 -13.15
CA ARG A 84 -1.45 5.53 -13.67
C ARG A 84 -0.54 6.47 -12.88
N ARG A 85 -1.04 7.66 -12.50
CA ARG A 85 -0.30 8.61 -11.67
C ARG A 85 -0.02 8.00 -10.29
N ASP A 86 -1.03 7.40 -9.68
CA ASP A 86 -0.93 6.88 -8.32
C ASP A 86 -0.04 5.63 -8.28
N LEU A 87 -0.12 4.73 -9.27
CA LEU A 87 0.82 3.61 -9.44
C LEU A 87 2.27 4.06 -9.62
N ARG A 88 2.50 5.18 -10.32
CA ARG A 88 3.85 5.76 -10.43
C ARG A 88 4.33 6.30 -9.08
N SER A 89 3.43 6.87 -8.27
CA SER A 89 3.76 7.27 -6.89
C SER A 89 4.15 6.07 -6.05
N VAL A 90 3.35 4.99 -6.10
CA VAL A 90 3.61 3.73 -5.41
C VAL A 90 4.97 3.16 -5.80
N ALA A 91 5.27 3.09 -7.10
CA ALA A 91 6.55 2.58 -7.58
C ALA A 91 7.75 3.40 -7.06
N LYS A 92 7.61 4.73 -6.97
CA LYS A 92 8.65 5.59 -6.38
C LYS A 92 8.84 5.33 -4.89
N ALA A 93 7.75 5.20 -4.13
CA ALA A 93 7.81 4.89 -2.70
C ALA A 93 8.41 3.49 -2.45
N TRP A 94 8.02 2.52 -3.28
CA TRP A 94 8.56 1.17 -3.29
C TRP A 94 10.08 1.15 -3.45
N VAL A 95 10.62 1.87 -4.44
CA VAL A 95 12.08 1.94 -4.68
C VAL A 95 12.79 2.54 -3.45
N LYS A 96 12.27 3.65 -2.91
CA LYS A 96 12.84 4.27 -1.70
C LYS A 96 12.88 3.32 -0.51
N ARG A 97 11.80 2.56 -0.28
CA ARG A 97 11.73 1.59 0.82
C ARG A 97 12.69 0.43 0.62
N ARG A 98 12.76 -0.13 -0.60
CA ARG A 98 13.71 -1.18 -0.94
C ARG A 98 15.15 -0.72 -0.73
N ASP A 99 15.50 0.47 -1.22
CA ASP A 99 16.86 1.01 -1.13
C ASP A 99 17.24 1.35 0.33
N ALA A 100 16.25 1.60 1.19
CA ALA A 100 16.41 1.71 2.65
C ALA A 100 16.42 0.35 3.39
N GLY A 101 16.38 -0.78 2.68
CA GLY A 101 16.37 -2.12 3.27
C GLY A 101 15.08 -2.49 3.98
N LEU A 102 13.95 -1.84 3.64
CA LEU A 102 12.62 -2.21 4.13
C LEU A 102 11.92 -3.18 3.17
N SER A 103 10.90 -3.88 3.67
CA SER A 103 9.97 -4.62 2.80
C SER A 103 9.40 -3.69 1.73
N ALA A 104 9.24 -4.23 0.54
CA ALA A 104 8.67 -3.51 -0.59
C ALA A 104 7.20 -3.89 -0.84
N ALA A 105 6.62 -4.79 -0.03
CA ALA A 105 5.21 -5.16 -0.14
C ALA A 105 4.33 -3.90 -0.01
N THR A 106 3.51 -3.64 -1.02
CA THR A 106 2.72 -2.40 -1.09
C THR A 106 1.31 -2.67 -1.60
N ILE A 107 0.33 -2.05 -0.95
CA ILE A 107 -1.05 -2.00 -1.40
C ILE A 107 -1.40 -0.55 -1.77
N LEU A 108 -2.06 -0.36 -2.91
CA LEU A 108 -2.75 0.88 -3.25
C LEU A 108 -4.24 0.67 -2.98
N LEU A 109 -4.81 1.47 -2.09
CA LEU A 109 -6.23 1.41 -1.75
C LEU A 109 -6.94 2.69 -2.22
N LEU A 110 -8.01 2.51 -2.98
CA LEU A 110 -8.82 3.58 -3.54
C LEU A 110 -10.19 3.58 -2.86
N GLU A 111 -10.67 4.75 -2.43
CA GLU A 111 -12.01 4.91 -1.83
C GLU A 111 -13.14 4.62 -2.81
N ARG A 112 -12.88 4.83 -4.09
CA ARG A 112 -13.84 4.71 -5.17
C ARG A 112 -13.27 3.84 -6.30
N PRO A 113 -14.14 3.24 -7.12
CA PRO A 113 -13.71 2.48 -8.30
C PRO A 113 -12.88 3.34 -9.26
N VAL A 114 -12.16 2.65 -10.15
CA VAL A 114 -11.59 3.26 -11.35
C VAL A 114 -12.56 3.05 -12.50
N ALA A 115 -12.97 4.12 -13.15
CA ALA A 115 -13.88 4.10 -14.28
C ALA A 115 -13.41 3.08 -15.31
N ARG A 116 -14.36 2.23 -15.76
CA ARG A 116 -14.15 1.17 -16.77
C ARG A 116 -13.19 0.05 -16.34
N ILE A 117 -12.81 -0.02 -15.06
CA ILE A 117 -12.12 -1.17 -14.48
C ILE A 117 -13.12 -1.89 -13.57
N PRO A 118 -13.59 -3.09 -13.93
CA PRO A 118 -14.52 -3.84 -13.10
C PRO A 118 -13.83 -4.21 -11.79
N VAL A 119 -14.50 -3.91 -10.67
CA VAL A 119 -14.07 -4.36 -9.35
C VAL A 119 -14.92 -5.59 -9.01
N PRO A 120 -14.31 -6.75 -8.69
CA PRO A 120 -15.08 -7.91 -8.28
C PRO A 120 -15.88 -7.60 -7.01
N GLU A 121 -17.02 -8.27 -6.85
CA GLU A 121 -17.85 -8.12 -5.65
C GLU A 121 -17.05 -8.50 -4.41
N TRP A 122 -17.39 -7.85 -3.29
CA TRP A 122 -16.78 -8.15 -2.01
C TRP A 122 -16.90 -9.64 -1.66
N GLY A 123 -15.78 -10.28 -1.29
CA GLY A 123 -15.73 -11.73 -1.01
C GLY A 123 -15.54 -12.61 -2.24
N SER A 124 -15.53 -12.04 -3.45
CA SER A 124 -15.13 -12.75 -4.67
C SER A 124 -13.61 -12.80 -4.77
N VAL A 125 -13.03 -13.98 -4.97
CA VAL A 125 -11.58 -14.12 -5.19
C VAL A 125 -11.24 -13.46 -6.53
N ALA A 126 -10.49 -12.37 -6.50
CA ALA A 126 -9.89 -11.81 -7.71
C ALA A 126 -8.98 -12.90 -8.32
N ALA A 127 -9.22 -13.27 -9.58
CA ALA A 127 -8.39 -14.24 -10.27
C ALA A 127 -6.91 -13.82 -10.15
N GLN A 128 -6.09 -14.67 -9.53
CA GLN A 128 -4.65 -14.41 -9.47
C GLN A 128 -4.13 -14.30 -10.90
N PRO A 129 -3.40 -13.23 -11.27
CA PRO A 129 -2.72 -13.21 -12.54
C PRO A 129 -1.75 -14.39 -12.55
N ALA A 130 -1.88 -15.27 -13.54
CA ALA A 130 -1.04 -16.45 -13.69
C ALA A 130 0.42 -16.04 -13.55
N SER A 131 1.13 -16.64 -12.60
CA SER A 131 2.58 -16.46 -12.48
C SER A 131 3.19 -16.83 -13.83
N SER A 132 3.83 -15.87 -14.49
CA SER A 132 4.60 -16.13 -15.70
C SER A 132 5.75 -17.06 -15.34
N GLY A 133 5.52 -18.36 -15.52
CA GLY A 133 6.52 -19.40 -15.34
C GLY A 133 7.69 -19.13 -16.26
N ARG A 134 8.81 -18.67 -15.68
CA ARG A 134 10.08 -18.51 -16.39
C ARG A 134 10.65 -19.90 -16.63
N VAL A 135 10.35 -20.48 -17.79
CA VAL A 135 11.00 -21.71 -18.26
C VAL A 135 12.45 -21.36 -18.62
N TYR A 136 13.41 -21.81 -17.83
CA TYR A 136 14.82 -21.82 -18.24
C TYR A 136 15.05 -23.06 -19.12
N PRO A 137 15.49 -22.91 -20.39
CA PRO A 137 15.91 -24.06 -21.17
C PRO A 137 17.22 -24.60 -20.60
N GLY A 138 17.19 -25.82 -20.07
CA GLY A 138 18.37 -26.54 -19.59
C GLY A 138 19.37 -26.78 -20.73
N ARG A 139 20.64 -26.47 -20.47
CA ARG A 139 21.78 -26.95 -21.27
C ARG A 139 21.75 -28.48 -21.28
N ARG A 140 21.69 -29.08 -22.47
CA ARG A 140 22.16 -30.46 -22.65
C ARG A 140 23.69 -30.41 -22.76
N GLY A 141 24.33 -31.33 -22.04
CA GLY A 141 25.76 -31.60 -22.14
C GLY A 141 26.14 -32.31 -23.42
#